data_AF-A0A7J4GXZ3-F1
#
_entry.id   AF-A0A7J4GXZ3-F1
#
_cell.length_a   1.000
_cell.length_b   1.000
_cell.length_c   1.000
_cell.angle_alpha   90.00
_cell.angle_beta   90.00
_cell.angle_gamma   90.00
#
_symmetry.space_group_name_H-M   'P 1'
#
loop_
_entity.id
_entity.type
_entity.pdbx_description
1 polymer ?
#
loop_
_entity_poly.entity_id
_entity_poly.type
_entity_poly.pdbx_seq_one_letter_code
_entity_poly.pdbx_strand_id
1 'polypeptide(L)'
;MTIDVTGPETFRYKEYIGLMAKSMGLRRLILPIPSMAGWMFGKLLGVVLQDLVITRAEIKGLKRGLMASDEEPLGVLKFSEWIAEHGSEFGDRYQNDL
;
A
#
# COMPACT_ATOMS: atom_id res chain seq x y z
N MET A 1 3.34 2.60 -26.84
CA MET A 1 3.84 3.65 -25.94
C MET A 1 3.33 3.32 -24.56
N THR A 2 4.18 3.36 -23.55
CA THR A 2 3.81 3.19 -22.13
C THR A 2 3.92 4.57 -21.48
N ILE A 3 3.03 4.89 -20.54
CA ILE A 3 2.99 6.18 -19.84
C ILE A 3 2.67 5.93 -18.36
N ASP A 4 3.34 6.66 -17.47
CA ASP A 4 3.12 6.57 -16.03
C ASP A 4 2.05 7.57 -15.58
N VAL A 5 1.07 7.10 -14.79
CA VAL A 5 -0.10 7.88 -14.36
C VAL A 5 -0.09 8.18 -12.86
N THR A 6 1.07 8.63 -12.35
CA THR A 6 1.26 8.95 -10.93
C THR A 6 0.66 10.32 -10.55
N GLY A 7 0.32 10.47 -9.27
CA GLY A 7 -0.03 11.77 -8.67
C GLY A 7 1.22 12.56 -8.27
N PRO A 8 1.05 13.80 -7.77
CA PRO A 8 2.15 14.72 -7.50
C PRO A 8 2.95 14.40 -6.24
N GLU A 9 2.56 13.37 -5.48
CA GLU A 9 3.17 13.01 -4.20
C GLU A 9 3.89 11.66 -4.31
N THR A 10 5.14 11.63 -3.85
CA THR A 10 5.92 10.40 -3.67
C THR A 10 6.20 10.19 -2.19
N PHE A 11 6.00 8.97 -1.71
CA PHE A 11 6.15 8.62 -0.29
C PHE A 11 7.20 7.55 -0.09
N ARG A 12 7.92 7.59 1.03
CA ARG A 12 8.52 6.34 1.53
C ARG A 12 7.40 5.42 2.00
N TYR A 13 7.55 4.13 1.76
CA TYR A 13 6.54 3.13 2.14
C TYR A 13 6.08 3.26 3.61
N LYS A 14 7.01 3.48 4.55
CA LYS A 14 6.67 3.66 5.97
C LYS A 14 5.84 4.93 6.24
N GLU A 15 6.12 6.02 5.53
CA GLU A 15 5.40 7.29 5.65
C GLU A 15 3.99 7.16 5.08
N TYR A 16 3.85 6.47 3.94
CA TYR A 16 2.57 6.16 3.32
C TYR A 16 1.65 5.37 4.26
N ILE A 17 2.15 4.26 4.81
CA ILE A 17 1.37 3.44 5.77
C ILE A 17 1.06 4.22 7.06
N GLY A 18 2.00 5.06 7.53
CA GLY A 18 1.79 5.92 8.69
C GLY A 18 0.70 6.97 8.46
N LEU A 19 0.67 7.58 7.28
CA LEU A 19 -0.37 8.51 6.85
C LEU A 19 -1.74 7.84 6.81
N MET A 20 -1.85 6.65 6.19
CA MET A 20 -3.08 5.87 6.18
C MET A 20 -3.56 5.57 7.61
N ALA A 21 -2.69 5.02 8.46
CA ALA A 21 -3.06 4.69 9.84
C ALA A 21 -3.55 5.91 10.61
N LYS A 22 -2.90 7.07 10.45
CA LYS A 22 -3.32 8.33 11.06
C LYS A 22 -4.70 8.76 10.56
N SER A 23 -4.91 8.76 9.25
CA SER A 23 -6.19 9.19 8.65
C SER A 23 -7.35 8.25 8.98
N MET A 24 -7.06 6.96 9.19
CA MET A 24 -8.03 5.96 9.67
C MET A 24 -8.28 6.05 11.19
N GLY A 25 -7.65 6.98 11.91
CA GLY A 25 -7.78 7.10 13.38
C GLY A 25 -7.15 5.93 14.16
N LEU A 26 -6.24 5.16 13.54
CA LEU A 26 -5.63 3.97 14.12
C LEU A 26 -4.28 4.28 14.78
N ARG A 27 -4.04 3.68 15.95
CA ARG A 27 -2.71 3.63 16.59
C ARG A 27 -2.08 2.28 16.30
N ARG A 28 -1.15 2.21 15.35
CA ARG A 28 -0.48 0.96 14.90
C ARG A 28 1.03 1.06 15.02
N LEU A 29 1.65 -0.04 15.46
CA LEU A 29 3.10 -0.19 15.44
C LEU A 29 3.54 -0.63 14.04
N ILE A 30 4.41 0.13 13.39
CA ILE A 30 4.92 -0.15 12.03
C ILE A 30 6.40 -0.53 12.13
N LEU A 31 6.67 -1.84 12.06
CA LEU A 31 8.02 -2.41 12.14
C LEU A 31 8.50 -2.89 10.77
N PRO A 32 9.79 -2.71 10.45
CA PRO A 32 10.39 -3.37 9.31
C PRO A 32 10.47 -4.88 9.58
N ILE A 33 10.10 -5.69 8.59
CA ILE A 33 10.22 -7.14 8.66
C ILE A 33 11.00 -7.68 7.45
N PRO A 34 11.74 -8.80 7.60
CA PRO A 34 12.34 -9.48 6.46
C PRO A 34 11.28 -9.93 5.45
N SER A 35 11.60 -9.86 4.16
CA SER A 35 10.66 -10.20 3.07
C SER A 35 10.10 -11.62 3.19
N MET A 36 10.91 -12.58 3.65
CA MET A 36 10.47 -13.95 3.87
C MET A 36 9.42 -14.06 4.97
N ALA A 37 9.59 -13.31 6.07
CA ALA A 37 8.62 -13.30 7.17
C ALA A 37 7.29 -12.68 6.71
N GLY A 38 7.32 -11.57 5.97
CA GLY A 38 6.12 -10.95 5.40
C GLY A 38 5.39 -11.88 4.42
N TRP A 39 6.14 -12.59 3.56
CA TRP A 39 5.55 -13.57 2.64
C TRP A 39 4.91 -14.76 3.37
N MET A 40 5.58 -15.31 4.40
CA MET A 40 5.02 -16.40 5.21
C MET A 40 3.75 -15.95 5.95
N PHE A 41 3.76 -14.75 6.52
CA PHE A 41 2.59 -14.19 7.18
C PHE A 41 1.41 -14.03 6.22
N GLY A 42 1.64 -13.51 5.01
CA GLY A 42 0.61 -13.43 3.98
C GLY A 42 0.08 -14.79 3.52
N LYS A 43 0.94 -15.82 3.46
CA LYS A 43 0.50 -17.21 3.20
C LYS A 43 -0.44 -17.74 4.29
N LEU A 44 -0.15 -17.46 5.57
CA LEU A 44 -1.01 -17.84 6.68
C LEU A 44 -2.36 -17.12 6.60
N LEU A 45 -2.37 -15.81 6.33
CA LEU A 45 -3.60 -15.05 6.13
C LEU A 45 -4.42 -15.58 4.94
N GLY A 46 -3.75 -15.99 3.86
CA GLY A 46 -4.43 -16.56 2.69
C GLY A 46 -5.19 -17.85 2.98
N VAL A 47 -4.74 -18.66 3.93
CA VAL A 47 -5.51 -19.83 4.39
C VAL A 47 -6.78 -19.41 5.12
N VAL A 48 -6.71 -18.37 5.95
CA VAL A 48 -7.86 -17.88 6.73
C VAL A 48 -8.88 -17.16 5.85
N LEU A 49 -8.39 -16.33 4.92
CA LEU A 49 -9.21 -15.52 4.02
C LEU A 49 -9.61 -16.27 2.74
N GLN A 50 -9.07 -17.48 2.52
CA GLN A 50 -9.24 -18.26 1.30
C GLN A 50 -8.86 -17.45 0.04
N ASP A 51 -7.77 -16.68 0.14
CA ASP A 51 -7.33 -15.71 -0.87
C ASP A 51 -5.80 -15.67 -1.03
N LEU A 52 -5.32 -15.18 -2.17
CA LEU A 52 -3.90 -14.93 -2.43
C LEU A 52 -3.50 -13.51 -1.98
N VAL A 53 -3.42 -13.31 -0.66
CA VAL A 53 -3.18 -12.00 -0.02
C VAL A 53 -1.90 -11.28 -0.49
N ILE A 54 -0.82 -12.02 -0.77
CA ILE A 54 0.44 -11.43 -1.26
C ILE A 54 1.31 -12.46 -1.99
N THR A 55 1.95 -12.02 -3.07
CA THR A 55 2.89 -12.81 -3.87
C THR A 55 4.33 -12.36 -3.68
N ARG A 56 5.28 -13.24 -4.03
CA ARG A 56 6.70 -12.89 -4.05
C ARG A 56 7.03 -11.82 -5.10
N ALA A 57 6.26 -11.78 -6.19
CA ALA A 57 6.44 -10.82 -7.27
C ALA A 57 6.09 -9.39 -6.80
N GLU A 58 4.97 -9.23 -6.08
CA GLU A 58 4.56 -7.94 -5.50
C GLU A 58 5.55 -7.46 -4.44
N ILE A 59 5.99 -8.33 -3.54
CA ILE A 59 7.02 -7.98 -2.55
C ILE A 59 8.30 -7.50 -3.25
N LYS A 60 8.71 -8.17 -4.33
CA LYS A 60 9.89 -7.77 -5.11
C LYS A 60 9.65 -6.43 -5.83
N GLY A 61 8.47 -6.23 -6.41
CA GLY A 61 8.10 -5.00 -7.10
C GLY A 61 8.09 -3.80 -6.16
N LEU A 62 7.47 -3.95 -4.99
CA LEU A 62 7.43 -2.93 -3.94
C LEU A 62 8.83 -2.56 -3.47
N LYS A 63 9.70 -3.55 -3.22
CA LYS A 63 11.10 -3.31 -2.80
C LYS A 63 11.94 -2.62 -3.87
N ARG A 64 11.60 -2.80 -5.15
CA ARG A 64 12.27 -2.12 -6.26
C ARG A 64 11.77 -0.69 -6.47
N GLY A 65 10.77 -0.23 -5.71
CA GLY A 65 10.19 1.09 -5.86
C GLY A 65 9.33 1.24 -7.11
N LEU A 66 8.84 0.14 -7.70
CA LEU A 66 8.08 0.17 -8.97
C LEU A 66 6.68 0.82 -8.84
N MET A 67 6.32 1.29 -7.64
CA MET A 67 5.06 1.99 -7.37
C MET A 67 5.25 3.52 -7.34
N ALA A 68 6.44 4.00 -7.69
CA ALA A 68 6.76 5.41 -7.86
C ALA A 68 7.37 5.62 -9.25
N SER A 69 7.24 6.84 -9.77
CA SER A 69 7.80 7.24 -11.05
C SER A 69 8.64 8.50 -10.88
N ASP A 70 9.70 8.61 -11.67
CA ASP A 70 10.52 9.81 -11.80
C ASP A 70 10.01 10.73 -12.94
N GLU A 71 8.95 10.33 -13.67
CA GLU A 71 8.30 11.15 -14.69
C GLU A 71 7.47 12.28 -14.08
N GLU A 72 7.15 13.30 -14.89
CA GLU A 72 6.27 14.38 -14.47
C GLU A 72 4.87 13.82 -14.13
N PRO A 73 4.31 14.11 -12.95
CA PRO A 73 3.05 13.56 -12.52
C PRO A 73 1.91 14.05 -13.42
N LEU A 74 1.14 13.12 -13.97
CA LEU A 74 -0.03 13.42 -14.80
C LEU A 74 -1.30 13.62 -13.97
N GLY A 75 -1.34 13.05 -12.76
CA GLY A 75 -2.42 13.23 -11.81
C GLY A 75 -2.31 14.57 -11.08
N VAL A 76 -3.46 15.18 -10.79
CA VAL A 76 -3.55 16.43 -10.02
C VAL A 76 -4.00 16.22 -8.57
N LEU A 77 -4.55 15.04 -8.27
CA LEU A 77 -5.07 14.71 -6.94
C LEU A 77 -3.94 14.28 -6.02
N LYS A 78 -3.90 14.88 -4.83
CA LYS A 78 -3.00 14.47 -3.75
C LYS A 78 -3.64 13.38 -2.93
N PHE A 79 -2.91 12.28 -2.74
CA PHE A 79 -3.36 11.17 -1.91
C PHE A 79 -3.52 11.61 -0.45
N SER A 80 -2.64 12.48 0.04
CA SER A 80 -2.67 12.95 1.44
C SER A 80 -3.92 13.73 1.78
N GLU A 81 -4.42 14.56 0.87
CA GLU A 81 -5.66 15.30 1.00
C GLU A 81 -6.86 14.34 0.93
N TRP A 82 -6.86 13.46 -0.09
CA TRP A 82 -7.96 12.52 -0.29
C TRP A 82 -8.15 11.54 0.87
N ILE A 83 -7.06 10.94 1.38
CA ILE A 83 -7.13 9.98 2.49
C ILE A 83 -7.46 10.67 3.81
N ALA A 84 -7.14 11.95 4.00
CA ALA A 84 -7.55 12.69 5.20
C ALA A 84 -9.06 12.90 5.26
N GLU A 85 -9.71 13.05 4.10
CA GLU A 85 -11.17 13.18 3.98
C GLU A 85 -11.89 11.83 4.11
N HIS A 86 -11.36 10.78 3.48
CA HIS A 86 -12.05 9.48 3.37
C HIS A 86 -11.56 8.43 4.38
N GLY A 87 -10.50 8.72 5.14
CA GLY A 87 -9.79 7.74 5.96
C GLY A 87 -10.65 6.99 6.97
N SER A 88 -11.73 7.61 7.47
CA SER A 88 -12.66 6.97 8.41
C SER A 88 -13.52 5.86 7.78
N GLU A 89 -13.65 5.83 6.45
CA GLU A 89 -14.43 4.82 5.71
C GLU A 89 -13.54 3.65 5.25
N PHE A 90 -12.23 3.73 5.49
CA PHE A 90 -11.26 2.72 5.06
C PHE A 90 -11.12 1.57 6.06
N GLY A 91 -10.97 0.36 5.51
CA GLY A 91 -10.53 -0.82 6.28
C GLY A 91 -11.62 -1.54 7.06
N ASP A 92 -12.89 -1.15 6.89
CA ASP A 92 -14.03 -1.81 7.54
C ASP A 92 -14.33 -3.21 6.98
N ARG A 93 -13.93 -3.47 5.74
CA ARG A 93 -14.12 -4.77 5.08
C ARG A 93 -12.87 -5.17 4.31
N TYR A 94 -12.59 -6.46 4.35
CA TYR A 94 -11.61 -7.06 3.46
C TYR A 94 -12.16 -7.12 2.04
N GLN A 95 -11.37 -6.68 1.07
CA GLN A 95 -11.65 -6.80 -0.35
C GLN A 95 -10.54 -7.64 -0.97
N ASN A 96 -10.91 -8.73 -1.65
CA ASN A 96 -10.00 -9.54 -2.45
C ASN A 96 -9.86 -8.97 -3.86
N ASP A 97 -8.80 -9.38 -4.56
CA ASP A 97 -8.48 -8.94 -5.93
C ASP A 97 -9.24 -9.72 -7.03
N LEU A 98 -10.22 -10.57 -6.65
CA LEU A 98 -11.01 -11.44 -7.55
C LEU A 98 -12.44 -10.93 -7.77
#